data_AF-A0A7Y8I6W6-F1
#
_entry.id   AF-A0A7Y8I6W6-F1
#
_cell.length_a   1.000
_cell.length_b   1.000
_cell.length_c   1.000
_cell.angle_alpha   90.00
_cell.angle_beta   90.00
_cell.angle_gamma   90.00
#
_symmetry.space_group_name_H-M   'P 1'
#
loop_
_entity.id
_entity.type
_entity.pdbx_description
1 polymer ?
#
loop_
_entity_poly.entity_id
_entity_poly.type
_entity_poly.pdbx_seq_one_letter_code
_entity_poly.pdbx_strand_id
1 'polypeptide(L)'
;MLIGYFWTDTPTWDVVKTRGLRSTDWVSEIRRLPAGSAGRRRYAEFLAAKYAGRLDGLNLIYGLKLRNLDELAAADLSKVAIGRHVVGEDDREFLGVIARQYYETVGRAQRKHDANHLVLGERYLAGDAPENVLKEAAPFIDAVSVQPGDRYTELYPPSTVYPEEEIERMHSVTGRPVMICDHAISFPTPQHPKTIFEQASSEQEAARLTEEFLRRAMAKPYVLGYLRCQYVDRPAAFGRGLRQGLLKADGTEYAAVVAAYRRATAEWKSGIVEAPR
;
A
#
# COMPACT_ATOMS: atom_id res chain seq x y z
N MET A 1 -9.71 11.35 22.40
CA MET A 1 -8.29 11.49 22.02
C MET A 1 -8.15 11.05 20.58
N LEU A 2 -7.61 11.91 19.72
CA LEU A 2 -7.26 11.55 18.34
C LEU A 2 -5.75 11.28 18.30
N ILE A 3 -5.33 10.19 17.66
CA ILE A 3 -3.90 9.83 17.54
C ILE A 3 -3.31 10.43 16.26
N GLY A 4 -4.01 10.24 15.15
CA GLY A 4 -3.57 10.68 13.83
C GLY A 4 -4.54 10.29 12.74
N TYR A 5 -4.17 10.60 11.50
CA TYR A 5 -4.99 10.37 10.32
C TYR A 5 -4.31 9.41 9.34
N PHE A 6 -5.12 8.57 8.72
CA PHE A 6 -4.78 7.88 7.47
C PHE A 6 -5.38 8.67 6.31
N TRP A 7 -4.71 8.71 5.16
CA TRP A 7 -5.23 9.40 3.97
C TRP A 7 -6.09 8.49 3.10
N THR A 8 -5.50 7.43 2.55
CA THR A 8 -6.16 6.53 1.60
C THR A 8 -5.96 5.07 2.00
N ASP A 9 -6.94 4.23 1.68
CA ASP A 9 -6.95 2.80 1.95
C ASP A 9 -6.48 2.00 0.74
N THR A 10 -5.32 1.33 0.83
CA THR A 10 -4.74 0.48 -0.22
C THR A 10 -4.64 1.12 -1.62
N PRO A 11 -4.00 2.28 -1.78
CA PRO A 11 -3.68 2.78 -3.11
C PRO A 11 -2.71 1.81 -3.80
N THR A 12 -3.03 1.43 -5.03
CA THR A 12 -2.18 0.54 -5.83
C THR A 12 -1.14 1.38 -6.57
N TRP A 13 0.09 1.44 -6.05
CA TRP A 13 1.13 2.31 -6.58
C TRP A 13 2.02 1.62 -7.62
N ASP A 14 2.27 0.32 -7.50
CA ASP A 14 3.13 -0.39 -8.46
C ASP A 14 2.46 -0.42 -9.84
N VAL A 15 3.09 0.22 -10.83
CA VAL A 15 2.52 0.35 -12.17
C VAL A 15 2.27 -0.99 -12.85
N VAL A 16 3.07 -2.02 -12.57
CA VAL A 16 2.91 -3.36 -13.17
C VAL A 16 1.77 -4.10 -12.50
N LYS A 17 1.75 -4.15 -11.16
CA LYS A 17 0.68 -4.82 -10.40
C LYS A 17 -0.67 -4.13 -10.64
N THR A 18 -0.69 -2.79 -10.63
CA THR A 18 -1.91 -2.00 -10.87
C THR A 18 -2.48 -2.29 -12.26
N ARG A 19 -1.63 -2.41 -13.30
CA ARG A 19 -2.08 -2.82 -14.64
C ARG A 19 -2.70 -4.22 -14.63
N GLY A 20 -2.06 -5.17 -13.96
CA GLY A 20 -2.60 -6.52 -13.85
C GLY A 20 -3.97 -6.57 -13.15
N LEU A 21 -4.18 -5.70 -12.16
CA LEU A 21 -5.40 -5.68 -11.34
C LEU A 21 -6.52 -4.81 -11.91
N ARG A 22 -6.18 -3.70 -12.55
CA ARG A 22 -7.12 -2.64 -12.95
C ARG A 22 -7.17 -2.41 -14.46
N SER A 23 -6.33 -3.11 -15.24
CA SER A 23 -6.11 -2.87 -16.68
C SER A 23 -5.57 -1.47 -17.00
N THR A 24 -5.09 -0.75 -15.98
CA THR A 24 -4.57 0.62 -16.07
C THR A 24 -3.60 0.90 -14.91
N ASP A 25 -2.98 2.08 -14.90
CA ASP A 25 -2.14 2.61 -13.83
C ASP A 25 -2.15 4.15 -13.86
N TRP A 26 -1.59 4.76 -12.82
CA TRP A 26 -1.47 6.22 -12.66
C TRP A 26 -0.86 6.92 -13.89
N VAL A 27 0.23 6.39 -14.45
CA VAL A 27 0.95 7.03 -15.56
C VAL A 27 0.14 6.91 -16.85
N SER A 28 -0.45 5.73 -17.10
CA SER A 28 -1.34 5.52 -18.25
C SER A 28 -2.58 6.41 -18.21
N GLU A 29 -3.18 6.63 -17.04
CA GLU A 29 -4.29 7.59 -16.92
C GLU A 29 -3.84 9.02 -17.21
N ILE A 30 -2.69 9.46 -16.69
CA ILE A 30 -2.15 10.79 -16.97
C ILE A 30 -1.92 11.00 -18.47
N ARG A 31 -1.43 9.98 -19.18
CA ARG A 31 -1.25 10.02 -20.65
C ARG A 31 -2.57 10.18 -21.40
N ARG A 32 -3.66 9.58 -20.90
CA ARG A 32 -4.99 9.60 -21.53
C ARG A 32 -5.77 10.89 -21.31
N LEU A 33 -5.37 11.71 -20.33
CA LEU A 33 -6.02 12.99 -20.11
C LEU A 33 -5.92 13.88 -21.36
N PRO A 34 -6.89 14.78 -21.59
CA PRO A 34 -6.86 15.72 -22.70
C PRO A 34 -5.56 16.53 -22.74
N ALA A 35 -5.13 16.86 -23.96
CA ALA A 35 -4.03 17.79 -24.20
C ALA A 35 -4.30 19.10 -23.45
N GLY A 36 -3.32 19.57 -22.67
CA GLY A 36 -3.47 20.77 -21.84
C GLY A 36 -4.05 20.54 -20.44
N SER A 37 -4.41 19.32 -20.03
CA SER A 37 -4.62 19.05 -18.60
C SER A 37 -3.29 19.17 -17.82
N ALA A 38 -3.36 19.51 -16.53
CA ALA A 38 -2.16 19.74 -15.72
C ALA A 38 -1.23 18.53 -15.68
N GLY A 39 -1.79 17.33 -15.46
CA GLY A 39 -1.04 16.08 -15.49
C GLY A 39 -0.42 15.78 -16.86
N ARG A 40 -1.18 15.98 -17.95
CA ARG A 40 -0.69 15.73 -19.31
C ARG A 40 0.45 16.67 -19.70
N ARG A 41 0.39 17.95 -19.31
CA ARG A 41 1.51 18.90 -19.46
C ARG A 41 2.71 18.46 -18.65
N ARG A 42 2.51 18.07 -17.39
CA ARG A 42 3.59 17.63 -16.52
C ARG A 42 4.32 16.40 -17.06
N TYR A 43 3.58 15.46 -17.66
CA TYR A 43 4.16 14.30 -18.32
C TYR A 43 4.97 14.68 -19.57
N ALA A 44 4.47 15.61 -20.39
CA ALA A 44 5.20 16.13 -21.54
C ALA A 44 6.51 16.84 -21.13
N GLU A 45 6.46 17.68 -20.10
CA GLU A 45 7.64 18.35 -19.52
C GLU A 45 8.68 17.34 -19.02
N PHE A 46 8.23 16.29 -18.32
CA PHE A 46 9.10 15.22 -17.85
C PHE A 46 9.84 14.54 -19.01
N LEU A 47 9.12 14.14 -20.06
CA LEU A 47 9.75 13.54 -21.24
C LEU A 47 10.66 14.51 -21.98
N ALA A 48 10.26 15.78 -22.13
CA ALA A 48 11.06 16.80 -22.78
C ALA A 48 12.40 17.01 -22.06
N ALA A 49 12.37 17.09 -20.72
CA ALA A 49 13.57 17.21 -19.90
C ALA A 49 14.43 15.94 -20.00
N LYS A 50 13.81 14.76 -19.87
CA LYS A 50 14.53 13.48 -19.93
C LYS A 50 15.21 13.26 -21.28
N TYR A 51 14.53 13.60 -22.38
CA TYR A 51 15.01 13.39 -23.75
C TYR A 51 15.59 14.66 -24.41
N ALA A 52 16.00 15.64 -23.62
CA ALA A 52 16.68 16.83 -24.13
C ALA A 52 17.87 16.45 -25.03
N GLY A 53 17.90 17.01 -26.25
CA GLY A 53 18.92 16.69 -27.25
C GLY A 53 18.81 15.29 -27.90
N ARG A 54 17.76 14.51 -27.59
CA ARG A 54 17.57 13.13 -28.04
C ARG A 54 16.19 12.87 -28.67
N LEU A 55 15.70 13.82 -29.47
CA LEU A 55 14.38 13.78 -30.11
C LEU A 55 14.15 12.50 -30.93
N ASP A 56 15.14 12.10 -31.73
CA ASP A 56 15.04 10.89 -32.56
C ASP A 56 14.88 9.62 -31.70
N GLY A 57 15.60 9.58 -30.58
CA GLY A 57 15.48 8.50 -29.60
C GLY A 57 14.09 8.47 -28.96
N LEU A 58 13.54 9.62 -28.59
CA LEU A 58 12.18 9.73 -28.06
C LEU A 58 11.13 9.27 -29.09
N ASN A 59 11.23 9.75 -30.33
CA ASN A 59 10.35 9.36 -31.42
C ASN A 59 10.39 7.84 -31.65
N LEU A 60 11.58 7.23 -31.67
CA LEU A 60 11.75 5.78 -31.80
C LEU A 60 11.19 5.02 -30.58
N ILE A 61 11.41 5.52 -29.37
CA ILE A 61 10.99 4.86 -28.13
C ILE A 61 9.48 4.87 -27.96
N TYR A 62 8.86 6.03 -28.19
CA TYR A 62 7.44 6.27 -27.97
C TYR A 62 6.58 6.09 -29.23
N GLY A 63 7.18 5.80 -30.39
CA GLY A 63 6.46 5.65 -31.65
C GLY A 63 5.87 6.96 -32.17
N LEU A 64 6.57 8.07 -31.94
CA LEU A 64 6.14 9.42 -32.30
C LEU A 64 6.86 9.93 -33.55
N LYS A 65 6.35 11.04 -34.10
CA LYS A 65 6.94 11.75 -35.25
C LYS A 65 7.00 13.25 -34.96
N LEU A 66 7.53 13.60 -33.80
CA LEU A 66 7.66 14.98 -33.36
C LEU A 66 8.76 15.70 -34.13
N ARG A 67 8.53 16.97 -34.47
CA ARG A 67 9.53 17.85 -35.09
C ARG A 67 10.40 18.54 -34.04
N ASN A 68 9.87 18.73 -32.84
CA ASN A 68 10.56 19.26 -31.67
C ASN A 68 9.82 18.81 -30.39
N LEU A 69 10.42 19.05 -29.22
CA LEU A 69 9.86 18.59 -27.95
C LEU A 69 8.60 19.34 -27.51
N ASP A 70 8.35 20.56 -28.01
CA ASP A 70 7.16 21.35 -27.64
C ASP A 70 5.86 20.68 -28.12
N GLU A 71 5.94 19.83 -29.14
CA GLU A 71 4.81 19.06 -29.64
C GLU A 71 4.35 17.94 -28.69
N LEU A 72 5.16 17.58 -27.68
CA LEU A 72 4.83 16.50 -26.74
C LEU A 72 3.51 16.71 -25.99
N ALA A 73 3.16 17.96 -25.69
CA ALA A 73 1.94 18.28 -24.95
C ALA A 73 0.66 17.92 -25.74
N ALA A 74 0.73 17.97 -27.07
CA ALA A 74 -0.38 17.69 -27.98
C ALA A 74 -0.29 16.29 -28.62
N ALA A 75 0.83 15.58 -28.45
CA ALA A 75 1.03 14.26 -29.03
C ALA A 75 -0.01 13.23 -28.55
N ASP A 76 -0.43 12.34 -29.45
CA ASP A 76 -1.21 11.15 -29.08
C ASP A 76 -0.28 10.11 -28.42
N LEU A 77 -0.50 9.86 -27.13
CA LEU A 77 0.24 8.89 -26.33
C LEU A 77 -0.57 7.63 -26.03
N SER A 78 -1.76 7.46 -26.63
CA SER A 78 -2.63 6.32 -26.36
C SER A 78 -2.04 4.99 -26.85
N LYS A 79 -1.12 5.03 -27.82
CA LYS A 79 -0.49 3.87 -28.47
C LYS A 79 0.93 3.58 -27.98
N VAL A 80 1.37 4.22 -26.90
CA VAL A 80 2.70 3.98 -26.34
C VAL A 80 2.85 2.51 -25.96
N ALA A 81 3.95 1.88 -26.40
CA ALA A 81 4.26 0.49 -26.10
C ALA A 81 4.73 0.32 -24.65
N ILE A 82 3.79 0.32 -23.70
CA ILE A 82 4.07 0.27 -22.24
C ILE A 82 4.85 -0.98 -21.78
N GLY A 83 4.87 -2.05 -22.59
CA GLY A 83 5.68 -3.24 -22.32
C GLY A 83 7.16 -3.10 -22.68
N ARG A 84 7.57 -2.00 -23.35
CA ARG A 84 8.98 -1.73 -23.66
C ARG A 84 9.71 -1.35 -22.37
N HIS A 85 10.85 -2.01 -22.11
CA HIS A 85 11.63 -1.82 -20.87
C HIS A 85 11.87 -0.35 -20.51
N VAL A 86 12.40 0.43 -21.47
CA VAL A 86 12.71 1.86 -21.28
C VAL A 86 11.46 2.69 -20.95
N VAL A 87 10.31 2.37 -21.55
CA VAL A 87 9.03 3.04 -21.21
C VAL A 87 8.62 2.68 -19.79
N GLY A 88 8.83 1.43 -19.36
CA GLY A 88 8.57 1.00 -17.99
C GLY A 88 9.48 1.68 -16.96
N GLU A 89 10.74 1.96 -17.30
CA GLU A 89 11.65 2.76 -16.47
C GLU A 89 11.17 4.21 -16.34
N ASP A 90 10.80 4.82 -17.46
CA ASP A 90 10.24 6.18 -17.48
C ASP A 90 8.92 6.27 -16.70
N ASP A 91 8.08 5.23 -16.78
CA ASP A 91 6.85 5.13 -15.99
C ASP A 91 7.14 5.10 -14.49
N ARG A 92 8.12 4.30 -14.06
CA ARG A 92 8.52 4.26 -12.65
C ARG A 92 9.07 5.62 -12.21
N GLU A 93 9.91 6.28 -12.99
CA GLU A 93 10.40 7.61 -12.64
C GLU A 93 9.28 8.64 -12.55
N PHE A 94 8.37 8.67 -13.52
CA PHE A 94 7.24 9.59 -13.52
C PHE A 94 6.24 9.31 -12.39
N LEU A 95 6.07 8.05 -11.99
CA LEU A 95 5.29 7.70 -10.79
C LEU A 95 5.80 8.43 -9.55
N GLY A 96 7.12 8.62 -9.43
CA GLY A 96 7.70 9.44 -8.35
C GLY A 96 7.26 10.91 -8.44
N VAL A 97 7.16 11.47 -9.64
CA VAL A 97 6.64 12.84 -9.84
C VAL A 97 5.17 12.93 -9.42
N ILE A 98 4.36 11.93 -9.75
CA ILE A 98 2.95 11.84 -9.31
C ILE A 98 2.88 11.76 -7.78
N ALA A 99 3.64 10.85 -7.17
CA ALA A 99 3.69 10.65 -5.73
C ALA A 99 4.08 11.93 -4.99
N ARG A 100 5.15 12.61 -5.43
CA ARG A 100 5.57 13.90 -4.85
C ARG A 100 4.44 14.92 -4.87
N GLN A 101 3.79 15.11 -6.03
CA GLN A 101 2.70 16.07 -6.16
C GLN A 101 1.54 15.73 -5.21
N TYR A 102 1.17 14.45 -5.13
CA TYR A 102 0.12 13.99 -4.24
C TYR A 102 0.47 14.26 -2.77
N TYR A 103 1.60 13.74 -2.28
CA TYR A 103 2.00 13.87 -0.88
C TYR A 103 2.29 15.29 -0.44
N GLU A 104 2.89 16.11 -1.31
CA GLU A 104 3.10 17.53 -1.03
C GLU A 104 1.76 18.27 -0.87
N THR A 105 0.77 17.92 -1.70
CA THR A 105 -0.56 18.53 -1.65
C THR A 105 -1.29 18.13 -0.37
N VAL A 106 -1.46 16.82 -0.13
CA VAL A 106 -2.23 16.33 1.03
C VAL A 106 -1.50 16.59 2.34
N GLY A 107 -0.18 16.44 2.37
CA GLY A 107 0.66 16.70 3.53
C GLY A 107 0.63 18.15 3.97
N ARG A 108 0.80 19.10 3.04
CA ARG A 108 0.72 20.53 3.37
C ARG A 108 -0.69 20.94 3.78
N ALA A 109 -1.71 20.43 3.08
CA ALA A 109 -3.09 20.71 3.45
C ALA A 109 -3.39 20.21 4.87
N GLN A 110 -3.01 18.97 5.20
CA GLN A 110 -3.19 18.44 6.53
C GLN A 110 -2.44 19.25 7.58
N ARG A 111 -1.15 19.54 7.39
CA ARG A 111 -0.37 20.32 8.36
C ARG A 111 -0.91 21.74 8.57
N LYS A 112 -1.49 22.34 7.53
CA LYS A 112 -2.17 23.64 7.64
C LYS A 112 -3.42 23.59 8.54
N HIS A 113 -4.19 22.51 8.45
CA HIS A 113 -5.46 22.37 9.17
C HIS A 113 -5.32 21.69 10.53
N ASP A 114 -4.31 20.85 10.69
CA ASP A 114 -3.98 20.15 11.93
C ASP A 114 -2.48 19.81 12.00
N ALA A 115 -1.72 20.73 12.61
CA ALA A 115 -0.29 20.56 12.82
C ALA A 115 0.04 19.63 14.01
N ASN A 116 -0.92 19.32 14.88
CA ASN A 116 -0.67 18.70 16.18
C ASN A 116 -0.85 17.17 16.18
N HIS A 117 -1.53 16.62 15.18
CA HIS A 117 -1.79 15.18 15.10
C HIS A 117 -0.90 14.46 14.08
N LEU A 118 -0.69 13.17 14.31
CA LEU A 118 0.17 12.36 13.44
C LEU A 118 -0.43 12.18 12.06
N VAL A 119 0.43 12.16 11.05
CA VAL A 119 0.14 11.68 9.71
C VAL A 119 0.65 10.24 9.63
N LEU A 120 -0.27 9.29 9.61
CA LEU A 120 0.05 7.86 9.54
C LEU A 120 0.22 7.38 8.08
N GLY A 121 0.24 8.33 7.13
CA GLY A 121 0.36 8.08 5.71
C GLY A 121 -0.87 7.41 5.12
N GLU A 122 -0.64 6.56 4.13
CA GLU A 122 -1.67 5.72 3.53
C GLU A 122 -1.64 4.33 4.17
N ARG A 123 -2.69 3.54 3.98
CA ARG A 123 -2.68 2.12 4.34
C ARG A 123 -2.08 1.33 3.19
N TYR A 124 -0.77 1.42 3.01
CA TYR A 124 -0.05 0.76 1.92
C TYR A 124 -0.27 -0.75 1.98
N LEU A 125 -0.36 -1.40 0.82
CA LEU A 125 -0.33 -2.85 0.75
C LEU A 125 1.12 -3.32 0.65
N ALA A 126 1.50 -4.31 1.46
CA ALA A 126 2.83 -4.92 1.41
C ALA A 126 3.14 -5.42 -0.02
N GLY A 127 4.28 -4.99 -0.56
CA GLY A 127 4.68 -5.29 -1.93
C GLY A 127 4.03 -4.41 -3.01
N ASP A 128 3.23 -3.40 -2.65
CA ASP A 128 2.62 -2.43 -3.59
C ASP A 128 3.02 -0.98 -3.29
N ALA A 129 4.13 -0.79 -2.58
CA ALA A 129 4.68 0.52 -2.24
C ALA A 129 6.09 0.67 -2.82
N PRO A 130 6.23 1.02 -4.11
CA PRO A 130 7.52 1.22 -4.75
C PRO A 130 8.42 2.19 -3.98
N GLU A 131 9.74 1.95 -3.99
CA GLU A 131 10.71 2.73 -3.22
C GLU A 131 10.65 4.24 -3.52
N ASN A 132 10.52 4.61 -4.79
CA ASN A 132 10.39 6.00 -5.20
C ASN A 132 9.12 6.65 -4.62
N VAL A 133 7.98 5.94 -4.55
CA VAL A 133 6.76 6.47 -3.92
C VAL A 133 6.97 6.68 -2.43
N LEU A 134 7.57 5.70 -1.74
CA LEU A 134 7.87 5.79 -0.31
C LEU A 134 8.83 6.96 0.01
N LYS A 135 9.85 7.16 -0.82
CA LYS A 135 10.78 8.30 -0.70
C LYS A 135 10.07 9.64 -0.81
N GLU A 136 9.12 9.77 -1.73
CA GLU A 136 8.33 11.00 -1.88
C GLU A 136 7.29 11.19 -0.78
N ALA A 137 6.80 10.11 -0.16
CA ALA A 137 5.89 10.17 0.98
C ALA A 137 6.59 10.61 2.27
N ALA A 138 7.82 10.14 2.49
CA ALA A 138 8.56 10.26 3.74
C ALA A 138 8.66 11.69 4.34
N PRO A 139 8.79 12.78 3.55
CA PRO A 139 8.79 14.14 4.09
C PRO A 139 7.46 14.60 4.68
N PHE A 140 6.35 13.95 4.31
CA PHE A 140 4.99 14.40 4.63
C PHE A 140 4.26 13.52 5.64
N ILE A 141 4.84 12.38 6.01
CA ILE A 141 4.26 11.41 6.94
C ILE A 141 5.14 11.25 8.19
N ASP A 142 4.51 10.94 9.33
CA ASP A 142 5.22 10.64 10.59
C ASP A 142 5.46 9.14 10.76
N ALA A 143 4.62 8.30 10.16
CA ALA A 143 4.73 6.84 10.16
C ALA A 143 4.26 6.26 8.83
N VAL A 144 4.78 5.09 8.47
CA VAL A 144 4.28 4.28 7.34
C VAL A 144 3.24 3.30 7.86
N SER A 145 2.02 3.36 7.36
CA SER A 145 0.99 2.38 7.72
C SER A 145 0.84 1.31 6.65
N VAL A 146 0.83 0.04 7.06
CA VAL A 146 0.87 -1.07 6.10
C VAL A 146 -0.15 -2.15 6.45
N GLN A 147 -0.75 -2.70 5.40
CA GLN A 147 -1.50 -3.94 5.40
C GLN A 147 -0.52 -5.04 4.96
N PRO A 148 -0.16 -5.97 5.85
CA PRO A 148 0.98 -6.87 5.67
C PRO A 148 0.70 -8.00 4.67
N GLY A 149 -0.53 -8.18 4.22
CA GLY A 149 -0.90 -9.18 3.24
C GLY A 149 -2.39 -9.51 3.32
N ASP A 150 -2.97 -9.83 2.17
CA ASP A 150 -4.36 -10.27 2.04
C ASP A 150 -4.50 -11.52 1.15
N ARG A 151 -3.42 -11.92 0.45
CA ARG A 151 -3.39 -12.91 -0.63
C ARG A 151 -4.59 -12.79 -1.60
N TYR A 152 -5.05 -11.57 -1.89
CA TYR A 152 -6.10 -11.38 -2.90
C TYR A 152 -5.67 -11.89 -4.28
N THR A 153 -4.37 -11.85 -4.54
CA THR A 153 -3.71 -12.51 -5.68
C THR A 153 -2.37 -13.09 -5.20
N GLU A 154 -1.76 -13.95 -6.02
CA GLU A 154 -0.40 -14.49 -5.76
C GLU A 154 0.69 -13.40 -5.73
N LEU A 155 0.36 -12.16 -6.12
CA LEU A 155 1.27 -11.02 -6.11
C LEU A 155 1.46 -10.40 -4.71
N TYR A 156 0.65 -10.81 -3.73
CA TYR A 156 0.67 -10.29 -2.37
C TYR A 156 1.01 -11.39 -1.36
N PRO A 157 1.78 -11.05 -0.31
CA PRO A 157 2.17 -12.02 0.71
C PRO A 157 0.95 -12.59 1.45
N PRO A 158 1.07 -13.82 1.99
CA PRO A 158 0.04 -14.41 2.82
C PRO A 158 -0.15 -13.59 4.11
N SER A 159 -1.40 -13.40 4.54
CA SER A 159 -1.68 -12.73 5.83
C SER A 159 -1.27 -13.58 7.04
N THR A 160 -1.03 -14.88 6.84
CA THR A 160 -0.67 -15.82 7.92
C THR A 160 0.78 -15.67 8.39
N VAL A 161 1.61 -14.88 7.71
CA VAL A 161 3.04 -14.72 7.99
C VAL A 161 3.40 -13.24 8.12
N TYR A 162 4.23 -12.90 9.11
CA TYR A 162 4.77 -11.55 9.24
C TYR A 162 5.77 -11.25 8.10
N PRO A 163 5.51 -10.26 7.23
CA PRO A 163 6.36 -9.97 6.06
C PRO A 163 7.59 -9.14 6.45
N GLU A 164 8.49 -9.71 7.24
CA GLU A 164 9.60 -9.03 7.88
C GLU A 164 10.44 -8.16 6.93
N GLU A 165 10.87 -8.71 5.79
CA GLU A 165 11.70 -8.02 4.80
C GLU A 165 11.02 -6.78 4.23
N GLU A 166 9.72 -6.84 3.93
CA GLU A 166 8.97 -5.72 3.36
C GLU A 166 8.76 -4.61 4.40
N ILE A 167 8.49 -4.98 5.65
CA ILE A 167 8.32 -4.02 6.75
C ILE A 167 9.65 -3.34 7.08
N GLU A 168 10.76 -4.08 7.09
CA GLU A 168 12.10 -3.52 7.23
C GLU A 168 12.48 -2.62 6.05
N ARG A 169 12.14 -3.00 4.81
CA ARG A 169 12.36 -2.17 3.62
C ARG A 169 11.60 -0.85 3.72
N MET A 170 10.31 -0.88 4.09
CA MET A 170 9.50 0.32 4.27
C MET A 170 10.11 1.27 5.30
N HIS A 171 10.55 0.73 6.44
CA HIS A 171 11.26 1.51 7.45
C HIS A 171 12.57 2.10 6.91
N SER A 172 13.40 1.27 6.28
CA SER A 172 14.73 1.65 5.79
C SER A 172 14.68 2.73 4.70
N VAL A 173 13.71 2.63 3.79
CA VAL A 173 13.53 3.59 2.68
C VAL A 173 13.05 4.95 3.19
N THR A 174 12.15 4.94 4.19
CA THR A 174 11.50 6.18 4.66
C THR A 174 12.18 6.80 5.87
N GLY A 175 12.95 6.02 6.64
CA GLY A 175 13.43 6.38 7.96
C GLY A 175 12.30 6.55 9.00
N ARG A 176 11.06 6.19 8.65
CA ARG A 176 9.88 6.38 9.50
C ARG A 176 9.50 5.08 10.21
N PRO A 177 8.95 5.15 11.42
CA PRO A 177 8.43 3.97 12.08
C PRO A 177 7.18 3.44 11.33
N VAL A 178 6.87 2.15 11.52
CA VAL A 178 5.85 1.41 10.76
C VAL A 178 4.68 1.01 11.66
N MET A 179 3.46 1.13 11.18
CA MET A 179 2.23 0.74 11.86
C MET A 179 1.52 -0.36 11.05
N ILE A 180 1.28 -1.53 11.65
CA ILE A 180 0.42 -2.54 11.03
C ILE A 180 -1.02 -2.05 11.19
N CYS A 181 -1.67 -1.62 10.11
CA CYS A 181 -2.87 -0.78 10.21
C CYS A 181 -4.20 -1.45 9.84
N ASP A 182 -4.15 -2.62 9.20
CA ASP A 182 -5.32 -3.43 8.84
C ASP A 182 -4.85 -4.86 8.59
N HIS A 183 -5.15 -5.77 9.51
CA HIS A 183 -4.74 -7.16 9.42
C HIS A 183 -5.65 -8.10 10.22
N ALA A 184 -5.83 -9.33 9.72
CA ALA A 184 -6.31 -10.45 10.49
C ALA A 184 -5.95 -11.78 9.84
N ILE A 185 -5.86 -12.80 10.69
CA ILE A 185 -5.77 -14.20 10.29
C ILE A 185 -7.13 -14.82 10.56
N SER A 186 -7.81 -15.20 9.48
CA SER A 186 -9.19 -15.71 9.54
C SER A 186 -9.20 -17.24 9.54
N PHE A 187 -10.36 -17.84 9.80
CA PHE A 187 -10.57 -19.30 9.73
C PHE A 187 -12.02 -19.60 9.36
N PRO A 188 -12.30 -20.77 8.73
CA PRO A 188 -13.67 -21.16 8.40
C PRO A 188 -14.48 -21.53 9.64
N THR A 189 -15.78 -21.25 9.60
CA THR A 189 -16.76 -21.80 10.54
C THR A 189 -17.83 -22.59 9.77
N PRO A 190 -18.64 -23.43 10.42
CA PRO A 190 -19.76 -24.10 9.75
C PRO A 190 -20.74 -23.11 9.09
N GLN A 191 -20.95 -21.94 9.71
CA GLN A 191 -21.83 -20.88 9.20
C GLN A 191 -21.15 -20.05 8.10
N HIS A 192 -19.83 -19.90 8.16
CA HIS A 192 -19.03 -19.11 7.24
C HIS A 192 -17.81 -19.91 6.78
N PRO A 193 -17.99 -20.83 5.82
CA PRO A 193 -16.89 -21.68 5.34
C PRO A 193 -15.83 -20.90 4.53
N LYS A 194 -16.13 -19.66 4.12
CA LYS A 194 -15.23 -18.79 3.36
C LYS A 194 -15.09 -17.42 4.02
N THR A 195 -13.86 -16.95 4.17
CA THR A 195 -13.54 -15.59 4.63
C THR A 195 -12.83 -14.79 3.53
N ILE A 196 -12.70 -13.48 3.70
CA ILE A 196 -12.02 -12.63 2.70
C ILE A 196 -10.50 -12.76 2.72
N PHE A 197 -9.93 -13.09 3.87
CA PHE A 197 -8.50 -13.22 4.06
C PHE A 197 -8.12 -14.68 3.90
N GLU A 198 -6.82 -14.93 3.73
CA GLU A 198 -6.26 -16.26 3.87
C GLU A 198 -6.72 -16.91 5.18
N GLN A 199 -7.15 -18.17 5.06
CA GLN A 199 -7.75 -18.92 6.14
C GLN A 199 -6.74 -19.88 6.76
N ALA A 200 -6.52 -19.74 8.07
CA ALA A 200 -6.01 -20.81 8.89
C ALA A 200 -7.01 -21.97 8.92
N SER A 201 -6.53 -23.17 9.28
CA SER A 201 -7.34 -24.39 9.31
C SER A 201 -8.42 -24.41 10.41
N SER A 202 -8.24 -23.61 11.47
CA SER A 202 -9.11 -23.59 12.66
C SER A 202 -8.96 -22.30 13.45
N GLU A 203 -9.86 -22.07 14.41
CA GLU A 203 -9.76 -20.95 15.36
C GLU A 203 -8.45 -21.03 16.18
N GLN A 204 -8.05 -22.24 16.59
CA GLN A 204 -6.83 -22.46 17.37
C GLN A 204 -5.59 -22.12 16.55
N GLU A 205 -5.58 -22.51 15.27
CA GLU A 205 -4.45 -22.18 14.39
C GLU A 205 -4.40 -20.69 14.08
N ALA A 206 -5.54 -20.04 13.84
CA ALA A 206 -5.61 -18.58 13.67
C ALA A 206 -5.09 -17.85 14.92
N ALA A 207 -5.43 -18.33 16.11
CA ALA A 207 -4.95 -17.77 17.38
C ALA A 207 -3.43 -17.93 17.53
N ARG A 208 -2.88 -19.12 17.22
CA ARG A 208 -1.44 -19.39 17.27
C ARG A 208 -0.66 -18.49 16.31
N LEU A 209 -1.10 -18.42 15.04
CA LEU A 209 -0.46 -17.59 14.02
C LEU A 209 -0.58 -16.09 14.35
N THR A 210 -1.71 -15.66 14.93
CA THR A 210 -1.89 -14.27 15.37
C THR A 210 -0.87 -13.91 16.46
N GLU A 211 -0.68 -14.79 17.46
CA GLU A 211 0.30 -14.57 18.53
C GLU A 211 1.73 -14.51 17.97
N GLU A 212 2.08 -15.43 17.06
CA GLU A 212 3.38 -15.43 16.39
C GLU A 212 3.61 -14.14 15.57
N PHE A 213 2.62 -13.74 14.77
CA PHE A 213 2.66 -12.52 13.98
C PHE A 213 2.92 -11.29 14.85
N LEU A 214 2.13 -11.14 15.93
CA LEU A 214 2.24 -9.98 16.82
C LEU A 214 3.59 -9.96 17.53
N ARG A 215 4.09 -11.10 18.02
CA ARG A 215 5.42 -11.18 18.65
C ARG A 215 6.54 -10.78 17.68
N ARG A 216 6.50 -11.28 16.44
CA ARG A 216 7.49 -10.91 15.41
C ARG A 216 7.45 -9.41 15.09
N ALA A 217 6.24 -8.86 14.94
CA ALA A 217 6.05 -7.42 14.69
C ALA A 217 6.55 -6.57 15.87
N MET A 218 6.14 -6.90 17.09
CA MET A 218 6.45 -6.13 18.30
C MET A 218 7.92 -6.25 18.72
N ALA A 219 8.64 -7.27 18.27
CA ALA A 219 10.08 -7.39 18.48
C ALA A 219 10.89 -6.34 17.68
N LYS A 220 10.26 -5.68 16.70
CA LYS A 220 10.92 -4.64 15.89
C LYS A 220 10.79 -3.28 16.56
N PRO A 221 11.92 -2.60 16.88
CA PRO A 221 11.87 -1.31 17.59
C PRO A 221 11.23 -0.19 16.77
N TYR A 222 11.15 -0.35 15.44
CA TYR A 222 10.51 0.60 14.53
C TYR A 222 9.02 0.31 14.29
N VAL A 223 8.44 -0.76 14.85
CA VAL A 223 7.01 -1.04 14.73
C VAL A 223 6.25 -0.37 15.88
N LEU A 224 5.36 0.57 15.54
CA LEU A 224 4.60 1.39 16.49
C LEU A 224 3.40 0.67 17.09
N GLY A 225 2.87 -0.33 16.41
CA GLY A 225 1.67 -1.02 16.84
C GLY A 225 0.92 -1.76 15.74
N TYR A 226 -0.28 -2.17 16.11
CA TYR A 226 -1.12 -3.07 15.34
C TYR A 226 -2.60 -2.67 15.45
N LEU A 227 -3.30 -2.63 14.33
CA LEU A 227 -4.75 -2.48 14.24
C LEU A 227 -5.35 -3.69 13.54
N ARG A 228 -6.26 -4.36 14.25
CA ARG A 228 -7.00 -5.51 13.72
C ARG A 228 -8.12 -5.05 12.79
N CYS A 229 -8.26 -5.74 11.66
CA CYS A 229 -9.48 -5.72 10.86
C CYS A 229 -10.25 -7.03 11.06
N GLN A 230 -11.41 -7.06 11.69
CA GLN A 230 -12.19 -5.96 12.24
C GLN A 230 -12.79 -6.36 13.60
N TYR A 231 -13.61 -5.49 14.18
CA TYR A 231 -14.17 -5.73 15.51
C TYR A 231 -15.26 -6.82 15.50
N VAL A 232 -16.24 -6.72 14.60
CA VAL A 232 -17.40 -7.61 14.51
C VAL A 232 -17.49 -8.21 13.12
N ASP A 233 -17.92 -9.45 13.02
CA ASP A 233 -18.24 -10.13 11.77
C ASP A 233 -19.13 -9.27 10.85
N ARG A 234 -18.70 -9.14 9.59
CA ARG A 234 -19.53 -8.55 8.53
C ARG A 234 -19.42 -9.38 7.25
N PRO A 235 -20.52 -9.55 6.50
CA PRO A 235 -20.44 -10.00 5.12
C PRO A 235 -19.53 -9.08 4.33
N ALA A 236 -18.64 -9.65 3.53
CA ALA A 236 -17.84 -8.88 2.62
C ALA A 236 -18.64 -8.47 1.39
N ALA A 237 -18.30 -7.29 0.85
CA ALA A 237 -18.84 -6.84 -0.42
C ALA A 237 -18.55 -7.85 -1.54
N PHE A 238 -19.42 -7.87 -2.55
CA PHE A 238 -19.31 -8.71 -3.75
C PHE A 238 -19.23 -10.22 -3.45
N GLY A 239 -19.82 -10.68 -2.34
CA GLY A 239 -19.92 -12.11 -2.04
C GLY A 239 -18.60 -12.79 -1.69
N ARG A 240 -17.56 -12.04 -1.32
CA ARG A 240 -16.21 -12.57 -1.03
C ARG A 240 -16.10 -13.34 0.31
N GLY A 241 -17.22 -13.72 0.91
CA GLY A 241 -17.26 -14.42 2.20
C GLY A 241 -17.37 -13.47 3.39
N LEU A 242 -16.83 -13.91 4.53
CA LEU A 242 -16.89 -13.18 5.80
C LEU A 242 -15.64 -12.31 6.00
N ARG A 243 -15.84 -11.04 6.41
CA ARG A 243 -14.82 -10.26 7.12
C ARG A 243 -14.93 -10.61 8.61
N GLN A 244 -14.05 -11.50 9.08
CA GLN A 244 -14.16 -12.08 10.42
C GLN A 244 -13.74 -11.09 11.52
N GLY A 245 -14.60 -10.91 12.51
CA GLY A 245 -14.39 -10.04 13.66
C GLY A 245 -13.66 -10.71 14.82
N LEU A 246 -13.33 -9.94 15.86
CA LEU A 246 -13.09 -10.50 17.20
C LEU A 246 -14.37 -11.11 17.76
N LEU A 247 -15.49 -10.49 17.42
CA LEU A 247 -16.84 -10.89 17.80
C LEU A 247 -17.61 -11.37 16.60
N LYS A 248 -18.48 -12.34 16.82
CA LYS A 248 -19.53 -12.74 15.89
C LYS A 248 -20.62 -11.67 15.82
N ALA A 249 -21.53 -11.80 14.87
CA ALA A 249 -22.64 -10.87 14.68
C ALA A 249 -23.56 -10.74 15.92
N ASP A 250 -23.62 -11.80 16.76
CA ASP A 250 -24.37 -11.82 18.02
C ASP A 250 -23.59 -11.25 19.23
N GLY A 251 -22.36 -10.79 19.00
CA GLY A 251 -21.48 -10.25 20.05
C GLY A 251 -20.65 -11.31 20.79
N THR A 252 -20.81 -12.60 20.50
CA THR A 252 -19.99 -13.64 21.13
C THR A 252 -18.55 -13.61 20.61
N GLU A 253 -17.58 -13.76 21.53
CA GLU A 253 -16.16 -13.77 21.19
C GLU A 253 -15.75 -15.03 20.41
N TYR A 254 -14.81 -14.88 19.48
CA TYR A 254 -13.91 -15.97 19.08
C TYR A 254 -12.81 -16.11 20.13
N ALA A 255 -13.10 -16.90 21.17
CA ALA A 255 -12.38 -16.92 22.43
C ALA A 255 -10.87 -17.16 22.30
N ALA A 256 -10.44 -18.10 21.44
CA ALA A 256 -9.01 -18.41 21.32
C ALA A 256 -8.25 -17.25 20.64
N VAL A 257 -8.85 -16.63 19.63
CA VAL A 257 -8.25 -15.48 18.95
C VAL A 257 -8.22 -14.26 19.86
N VAL A 258 -9.31 -13.96 20.58
CA VAL A 258 -9.34 -12.86 21.56
C VAL A 258 -8.27 -13.08 22.64
N ALA A 259 -8.10 -14.31 23.13
CA ALA A 259 -7.07 -14.64 24.11
C ALA A 259 -5.65 -14.42 23.55
N ALA A 260 -5.39 -14.73 22.28
CA ALA A 260 -4.10 -14.46 21.63
C ALA A 260 -3.77 -12.96 21.59
N TYR A 261 -4.73 -12.11 21.20
CA TYR A 261 -4.56 -10.65 21.24
C TYR A 261 -4.29 -10.14 22.66
N ARG A 262 -5.02 -10.65 23.66
CA ARG A 262 -4.82 -10.28 25.08
C ARG A 262 -3.42 -10.65 25.57
N ARG A 263 -2.94 -11.86 25.27
CA ARG A 263 -1.58 -12.30 25.64
C ARG A 263 -0.49 -11.46 24.98
N ALA A 264 -0.52 -11.33 23.66
CA ALA A 264 0.48 -10.54 22.92
C ALA A 264 0.51 -9.08 23.39
N THR A 265 -0.65 -8.48 23.67
CA THR A 265 -0.73 -7.12 24.22
C THR A 265 -0.12 -7.01 25.62
N ALA A 266 -0.35 -8.01 26.48
CA ALA A 266 0.21 -8.01 27.83
C ALA A 266 1.74 -8.16 27.81
N GLU A 267 2.27 -9.03 26.96
CA GLU A 267 3.72 -9.22 26.74
C GLU A 267 4.38 -7.94 26.22
N TRP A 268 3.76 -7.28 25.25
CA TRP A 268 4.32 -6.02 24.72
C TRP A 268 4.38 -4.93 25.78
N LYS A 269 3.33 -4.81 26.61
CA LYS A 269 3.28 -3.83 27.71
C LYS A 269 4.28 -4.10 28.82
N SER A 270 4.69 -5.35 29.04
CA SER A 270 5.68 -5.69 30.07
C SER A 270 7.12 -5.41 29.61
N GLY A 271 7.34 -5.05 28.34
CA GLY A 271 8.67 -4.87 27.76
C GLY A 271 9.39 -6.19 27.48
N ILE A 272 8.73 -7.33 27.67
CA ILE A 272 9.27 -8.66 27.38
C ILE A 272 8.83 -9.00 25.94
N VAL A 273 9.57 -8.52 24.95
CA VAL A 273 9.40 -8.98 23.57
C VAL A 273 10.72 -9.57 23.09
N GLU A 274 10.97 -10.81 23.49
CA GLU A 274 12.00 -11.62 22.83
C GLU A 274 11.43 -12.12 21.50
N ALA A 275 12.14 -11.89 20.40
CA ALA A 275 11.75 -12.47 19.11
C ALA A 275 11.70 -14.01 19.23
N PRO A 276 10.68 -14.69 18.68
CA PRO A 276 10.71 -16.15 18.57
C PRO A 276 11.98 -16.58 17.86
N ARG A 277 12.71 -17.54 18.44
CA ARG A 277 13.89 -18.16 17.81
C ARG A 277 13.48 -18.98 16.58
#